data_AF-A0A6P4FR26-F1
#
_entry.id   AF-A0A6P4FR26-F1
#
_cell.length_a   1.000
_cell.length_b   1.000
_cell.length_c   1.000
_cell.angle_alpha   90.00
_cell.angle_beta   90.00
_cell.angle_gamma   90.00
#
_symmetry.space_group_name_H-M   'P 1'
#
loop_
_entity.id
_entity.type
_entity.pdbx_description
1 polymer ?
#
loop_
_entity_poly.entity_id
_entity_poly.type
_entity_poly.pdbx_seq_one_letter_code
_entity_poly.pdbx_strand_id
1 'polypeptide(L)'
;MDYQFRILGRDRRLNGTLTLTEDVGGEHFSEEFQTYIDSSGSGEYKLLPFSLPRQPVCEAIESYWRYFAASVKFGENTNGPFGNDTCPLLKGHYFFKDIIINSDDWPLVMPRVCQCNGHARRCRFNLELYKLSGRVSGGVCYNCQHDTTGRYCHYCREGYYRDATKPPNHRKVCKRCDCHPVGSTGKTCNHLSGQCPCKEGVTGLTCNRCARGYQQTRSHVAPCIKVPTNANMIQAESAGGGGGGATGDYKEGGGSQVEEMKKYCGKCKASPKKLNLNKFCMEDYAILAKVIGHDRASQDISTEKFSIERQNEIYKYEINIQTIFKRNPMSGTTSSLLGRGNMMLLVPRKSIECQCPKIKLNKSYLILGRDSEAAPGYLAIGPSSVVLEWKDEWSLRMKRFQRRARKCS
;
A
#
# COMPACT_ATOMS: atom_id res chain seq x y z
N MET A 1 -25.89 -0.31 -19.34
CA MET A 1 -25.35 -1.68 -19.42
C MET A 1 -26.43 -2.47 -20.12
N ASP A 2 -26.12 -3.00 -21.31
CA ASP A 2 -27.14 -3.57 -22.18
C ASP A 2 -27.07 -5.09 -22.06
N TYR A 3 -28.03 -5.68 -21.37
CA TYR A 3 -28.18 -7.12 -21.23
C TYR A 3 -29.08 -7.61 -22.36
N GLN A 4 -28.50 -8.31 -23.35
CA GLN A 4 -29.26 -8.97 -24.41
C GLN A 4 -29.55 -10.42 -24.02
N PHE A 5 -30.83 -10.76 -23.92
CA PHE A 5 -31.33 -12.11 -23.75
C PHE A 5 -31.91 -12.56 -25.09
N ARG A 6 -31.38 -13.65 -25.64
CA ARG A 6 -31.96 -14.28 -26.83
C ARG A 6 -32.89 -15.40 -26.37
N ILE A 7 -34.19 -15.17 -26.51
CA ILE A 7 -35.24 -16.13 -26.15
C ILE A 7 -35.49 -17.01 -27.38
N LEU A 8 -35.10 -18.28 -27.29
CA LEU A 8 -35.36 -19.30 -28.31
C LEU A 8 -36.34 -20.32 -27.74
N GLY A 9 -37.61 -20.21 -28.09
CA GLY A 9 -38.64 -21.17 -27.69
C GLY A 9 -38.52 -22.49 -28.45
N ARG A 10 -38.76 -23.62 -27.77
CA ARG A 10 -38.64 -24.99 -28.32
C ARG A 10 -39.53 -25.26 -29.55
N ASP A 11 -40.67 -24.57 -29.66
CA ASP A 11 -41.66 -24.73 -30.73
C ASP A 11 -41.83 -23.49 -31.64
N ARG A 12 -40.87 -22.56 -31.65
CA ARG A 12 -40.95 -21.27 -32.41
C ARG A 12 -42.16 -20.39 -32.11
N ARG A 13 -42.95 -20.69 -31.07
CA ARG A 13 -44.13 -19.90 -30.65
C ARG A 13 -43.79 -18.57 -29.99
N LEU A 14 -42.54 -18.40 -29.55
CA LEU A 14 -42.03 -17.18 -28.95
C LEU A 14 -40.53 -17.10 -29.25
N ASN A 15 -40.21 -16.42 -30.35
CA ASN A 15 -38.83 -16.00 -30.62
C ASN A 15 -38.71 -14.54 -30.23
N GLY A 16 -37.57 -14.14 -29.67
CA GLY A 16 -37.35 -12.73 -29.40
C GLY A 16 -36.01 -12.38 -28.85
N THR A 17 -35.63 -11.13 -29.04
CA THR A 17 -34.51 -10.51 -28.33
C THR A 17 -35.10 -9.60 -27.28
N LEU A 18 -34.77 -9.88 -26.02
CA LEU A 18 -35.05 -8.98 -24.93
C LEU A 18 -33.78 -8.21 -24.62
N THR A 19 -33.81 -6.89 -24.75
CA THR A 19 -32.67 -6.05 -24.34
C THR A 19 -33.06 -5.30 -23.08
N LEU A 20 -32.49 -5.68 -21.94
CA LEU A 20 -32.59 -4.90 -20.71
C LEU A 20 -31.45 -3.90 -20.68
N THR A 21 -31.78 -2.63 -20.81
CA THR A 21 -30.79 -1.55 -20.67
C THR A 21 -30.88 -0.98 -19.26
N GLU A 22 -29.87 -1.24 -18.43
CA GLU A 22 -29.73 -0.68 -17.10
C GLU A 22 -28.93 0.62 -17.17
N ASP A 23 -29.54 1.75 -16.79
CA ASP A 23 -28.79 3.00 -16.66
C ASP A 23 -27.85 2.93 -15.44
N VAL A 24 -26.67 3.51 -15.57
CA VAL A 24 -25.50 3.39 -14.68
C VAL A 24 -25.79 3.87 -13.24
N GLY A 25 -26.96 4.49 -13.00
CA GLY A 25 -27.46 4.92 -11.70
C GLY A 25 -28.33 3.93 -10.94
N GLY A 26 -28.79 2.82 -11.54
CA GLY A 26 -29.66 1.84 -10.89
C GLY A 26 -31.09 2.34 -10.57
N GLU A 27 -31.50 3.49 -11.13
CA GLU A 27 -32.82 4.09 -10.85
C GLU A 27 -33.89 3.68 -11.88
N HIS A 28 -33.50 3.25 -13.10
CA HIS A 28 -34.44 2.93 -14.17
C HIS A 28 -33.88 1.86 -15.12
N PHE A 29 -34.73 0.94 -15.58
CA PHE A 29 -34.46 0.14 -16.78
C PHE A 29 -35.42 0.54 -17.90
N SER A 30 -34.96 0.43 -19.15
CA SER A 30 -35.85 0.36 -20.31
C SER A 30 -35.69 -0.98 -21.00
N GLU A 31 -36.82 -1.53 -21.43
CA GLU A 31 -36.93 -2.86 -22.01
C GLU A 31 -37.51 -2.73 -23.40
N GLU A 32 -36.83 -3.31 -24.38
CA GLU A 32 -37.34 -3.44 -25.74
C GLU A 32 -37.56 -4.93 -26.02
N PHE A 33 -38.83 -5.28 -26.23
CA PHE A 33 -39.25 -6.62 -26.59
C PHE A 33 -39.50 -6.69 -28.09
N GLN A 34 -38.78 -7.57 -28.78
CA GLN A 34 -39.25 -8.08 -30.06
C GLN A 34 -39.71 -9.51 -29.83
N THR A 35 -40.99 -9.73 -29.52
CA THR A 35 -41.56 -11.07 -29.46
C THR A 35 -42.29 -11.38 -30.76
N TYR A 36 -42.02 -12.55 -31.34
CA TYR A 36 -42.74 -13.09 -32.48
C TYR A 36 -43.67 -14.20 -31.96
N ILE A 37 -44.98 -13.94 -31.93
CA ILE A 37 -46.00 -14.97 -31.67
C ILE A 37 -46.78 -15.21 -32.97
N ASP A 38 -46.77 -16.45 -33.45
CA ASP A 38 -47.71 -16.94 -34.46
C ASP A 38 -48.68 -17.91 -33.78
N SER A 39 -49.72 -17.36 -33.16
CA SER A 39 -50.72 -18.13 -32.41
C SER A 39 -51.68 -18.92 -33.32
N SER A 40 -51.75 -18.56 -34.61
CA SER A 40 -52.67 -19.13 -35.61
C SER A 40 -52.00 -20.04 -36.64
N GLY A 41 -50.65 -20.11 -36.67
CA GLY A 41 -49.90 -20.85 -37.70
C GLY A 41 -50.00 -20.19 -39.08
N SER A 42 -50.33 -18.90 -39.13
CA SER A 42 -50.62 -18.16 -40.35
C SER A 42 -49.37 -17.54 -41.02
N GLY A 43 -48.22 -17.55 -40.35
CA GLY A 43 -46.99 -16.93 -40.86
C GLY A 43 -46.98 -15.39 -40.83
N GLU A 44 -48.02 -14.74 -40.30
CA GLU A 44 -48.08 -13.30 -40.07
C GLU A 44 -47.70 -12.98 -38.61
N TYR A 45 -46.59 -12.27 -38.41
CA TYR A 45 -45.97 -12.03 -37.11
C TYR A 45 -46.37 -10.67 -36.52
N LYS A 46 -46.80 -10.62 -35.24
CA LYS A 46 -47.13 -9.35 -34.54
C LYS A 46 -46.24 -9.13 -33.31
N LEU A 47 -45.74 -7.90 -33.15
CA LEU A 47 -45.09 -7.42 -31.92
C LEU A 47 -46.13 -7.33 -30.80
N LEU A 48 -45.84 -7.88 -29.62
CA LEU A 48 -46.68 -7.66 -28.44
C LEU A 48 -46.32 -6.31 -27.79
N PRO A 49 -47.28 -5.39 -27.61
CA PRO A 49 -47.06 -4.15 -26.90
C PRO A 49 -47.37 -4.35 -25.42
N PHE A 50 -46.46 -4.95 -24.66
CA PHE A 50 -46.53 -4.86 -23.20
C PHE A 50 -45.34 -4.04 -22.69
N SER A 51 -45.64 -3.06 -21.84
CA SER A 51 -44.64 -2.23 -21.16
C SER A 51 -44.60 -2.64 -19.69
N LEU A 52 -43.46 -3.14 -19.21
CA LEU A 52 -43.27 -3.34 -17.78
C LEU A 52 -42.96 -1.98 -17.10
N PRO A 53 -43.46 -1.72 -15.88
CA PRO A 53 -43.08 -0.55 -15.11
C PRO A 53 -41.57 -0.55 -14.83
N ARG A 54 -40.95 0.64 -14.81
CA ARG A 54 -39.51 0.80 -14.55
C ARG A 54 -39.20 0.50 -13.07
N GLN A 55 -38.39 -0.52 -12.80
CA GLN A 55 -38.01 -1.05 -11.49
C GLN A 55 -36.71 -1.90 -11.55
N PRO A 56 -35.80 -1.88 -10.56
CA PRO A 56 -34.57 -2.68 -10.59
C PRO A 56 -34.78 -4.16 -10.99
N VAL A 57 -33.84 -4.76 -11.75
CA VAL A 57 -33.98 -6.14 -12.28
C VAL A 57 -34.31 -7.17 -11.20
N CYS A 58 -33.71 -7.06 -10.01
CA CYS A 58 -34.01 -7.94 -8.89
C CYS A 58 -35.45 -7.78 -8.38
N GLU A 59 -35.94 -6.54 -8.33
CA GLU A 59 -37.32 -6.23 -7.92
C GLU A 59 -38.33 -6.69 -8.99
N ALA A 60 -37.96 -6.61 -10.27
CA ALA A 60 -38.72 -7.20 -11.37
C ALA A 60 -38.78 -8.74 -11.25
N ILE A 61 -37.64 -9.39 -11.06
CA ILE A 61 -37.58 -10.84 -10.90
C ILE A 61 -38.43 -11.26 -9.69
N GLU A 62 -38.29 -10.64 -8.53
CA GLU A 62 -39.07 -10.98 -7.32
C GLU A 62 -40.58 -10.72 -7.48
N SER A 63 -40.95 -9.58 -8.08
CA SER A 63 -42.36 -9.21 -8.29
C SER A 63 -43.05 -10.17 -9.25
N TYR A 64 -42.38 -10.52 -10.36
CA TYR A 64 -42.94 -11.44 -11.34
C TYR A 64 -42.75 -12.91 -10.99
N TRP A 65 -41.79 -13.26 -10.13
CA TRP A 65 -41.52 -14.63 -9.70
C TRP A 65 -42.77 -15.31 -9.15
N ARG A 66 -43.60 -14.57 -8.40
CA ARG A 66 -44.84 -15.08 -7.82
C ARG A 66 -45.82 -15.65 -8.86
N TYR A 67 -45.85 -15.12 -10.08
CA TYR A 67 -46.71 -15.64 -11.16
C TYR A 67 -46.23 -16.97 -11.71
N PHE A 68 -44.92 -17.22 -11.65
CA PHE A 68 -44.33 -18.42 -12.22
C PHE A 68 -44.00 -19.50 -11.18
N ALA A 69 -43.82 -19.12 -9.91
CA ALA A 69 -43.35 -19.98 -8.83
C ALA A 69 -44.12 -21.32 -8.72
N ALA A 70 -45.45 -21.29 -8.87
CA ALA A 70 -46.28 -22.49 -8.78
C ALA A 70 -46.08 -23.49 -9.93
N SER A 71 -45.51 -23.01 -11.05
CA SER A 71 -45.37 -23.77 -12.30
C SER A 71 -43.92 -24.14 -12.62
N VAL A 72 -42.96 -23.81 -11.74
CA VAL A 72 -41.53 -24.00 -11.95
C VAL A 72 -41.00 -24.99 -10.92
N LYS A 73 -40.32 -26.03 -11.40
CA LYS A 73 -39.78 -27.15 -10.62
C LYS A 73 -38.35 -27.42 -11.05
N PHE A 74 -37.43 -27.26 -10.10
CA PHE A 74 -36.01 -27.52 -10.31
C PHE A 74 -35.77 -28.99 -10.70
N GLY A 75 -34.98 -29.21 -11.76
CA GLY A 75 -34.70 -30.52 -12.33
C GLY A 75 -35.73 -31.04 -13.35
N GLU A 76 -36.95 -30.49 -13.37
CA GLU A 76 -37.97 -30.85 -14.37
C GLU A 76 -38.03 -29.84 -15.51
N ASN A 77 -38.40 -28.60 -15.18
CA ASN A 77 -38.59 -27.52 -16.15
C ASN A 77 -37.72 -26.30 -15.84
N THR A 78 -36.78 -26.41 -14.91
CA THR A 78 -35.68 -25.46 -14.79
C THR A 78 -34.43 -26.09 -14.17
N ASN A 79 -33.25 -25.56 -14.45
CA ASN A 79 -31.99 -25.89 -13.74
C ASN A 79 -31.37 -24.67 -13.04
N GLY A 80 -32.04 -23.51 -13.01
CA GLY A 80 -31.54 -22.30 -12.38
C GLY A 80 -32.15 -22.06 -11.00
N PRO A 81 -31.45 -21.37 -10.09
CA PRO A 81 -31.94 -21.03 -8.75
C PRO A 81 -32.91 -19.84 -8.82
N PHE A 82 -33.95 -19.93 -9.63
CA PHE A 82 -34.96 -18.89 -9.78
C PHE A 82 -35.87 -18.88 -8.52
N GLY A 83 -36.02 -17.74 -7.82
CA GLY A 83 -36.44 -17.64 -6.41
C GLY A 83 -35.98 -16.36 -5.66
N ASN A 84 -36.08 -16.36 -4.33
CA ASN A 84 -35.72 -15.21 -3.47
C ASN A 84 -34.21 -14.87 -3.44
N ASP A 85 -33.34 -15.76 -3.93
CA ASP A 85 -31.88 -15.58 -3.93
C ASP A 85 -31.26 -15.74 -5.34
N THR A 86 -32.05 -15.51 -6.40
CA THR A 86 -31.62 -15.71 -7.80
C THR A 86 -30.51 -14.78 -8.25
N CYS A 87 -30.35 -13.67 -7.55
CA CYS A 87 -29.47 -12.59 -7.99
C CYS A 87 -28.17 -12.52 -7.17
N PRO A 88 -27.01 -12.41 -7.85
CA PRO A 88 -26.85 -12.45 -9.31
C PRO A 88 -26.77 -13.88 -9.83
N LEU A 89 -27.40 -14.10 -10.99
CA LEU A 89 -27.30 -15.34 -11.75
C LEU A 89 -25.82 -15.60 -12.08
N LEU A 90 -25.28 -16.73 -11.64
CA LEU A 90 -23.91 -17.12 -11.96
C LEU A 90 -23.78 -17.37 -13.47
N LYS A 91 -22.55 -17.40 -13.99
CA LYS A 91 -22.33 -17.80 -15.38
C LYS A 91 -22.78 -19.24 -15.61
N GLY A 92 -23.47 -19.47 -16.72
CA GLY A 92 -23.88 -20.78 -17.17
C GLY A 92 -25.09 -20.75 -18.09
N HIS A 93 -25.47 -21.96 -18.50
CA HIS A 93 -26.64 -22.23 -19.32
C HIS A 93 -27.80 -22.66 -18.44
N TYR A 94 -28.79 -21.77 -18.31
CA TYR A 94 -30.00 -22.07 -17.60
C TYR A 94 -31.15 -22.32 -18.57
N PHE A 95 -32.05 -23.22 -18.22
CA PHE A 95 -33.36 -23.32 -18.85
C PHE A 95 -34.43 -22.98 -17.83
N PHE A 96 -35.47 -22.31 -18.30
CA PHE A 96 -36.64 -21.92 -17.53
C PHE A 96 -37.87 -22.16 -18.40
N LYS A 97 -38.59 -23.24 -18.12
CA LYS A 97 -39.58 -23.85 -19.02
C LYS A 97 -39.00 -24.00 -20.43
N ASP A 98 -39.54 -23.29 -21.39
CA ASP A 98 -39.12 -23.31 -22.80
C ASP A 98 -38.09 -22.22 -23.14
N ILE A 99 -37.59 -21.48 -22.15
CA ILE A 99 -36.63 -20.39 -22.32
C ILE A 99 -35.22 -20.90 -21.98
N ILE A 100 -34.23 -20.55 -22.80
CA ILE A 100 -32.81 -20.78 -22.52
C ILE A 100 -32.16 -19.42 -22.20
N ILE A 101 -31.44 -19.36 -21.08
CA ILE A 101 -30.67 -18.20 -20.62
C ILE A 101 -29.19 -18.59 -20.65
N ASN A 102 -28.42 -17.98 -21.56
CA ASN A 102 -26.96 -18.08 -21.55
C ASN A 102 -26.38 -16.82 -20.91
N SER A 103 -25.66 -17.00 -19.80
CA SER A 103 -25.06 -15.92 -19.01
C SER A 103 -23.53 -15.91 -19.07
N ASP A 104 -22.91 -16.70 -19.96
CA ASP A 104 -21.44 -16.83 -20.06
C ASP A 104 -20.73 -15.49 -20.32
N ASP A 105 -21.38 -14.60 -21.07
CA ASP A 105 -20.86 -13.28 -21.42
C ASP A 105 -21.33 -12.16 -20.47
N TRP A 106 -22.11 -12.50 -19.42
CA TRP A 106 -22.65 -11.49 -18.53
C TRP A 106 -21.60 -10.95 -17.56
N PRO A 107 -21.60 -9.63 -17.29
CA PRO A 107 -20.75 -9.03 -16.28
C PRO A 107 -21.23 -9.41 -14.87
N LEU A 108 -20.53 -10.37 -14.25
CA LEU A 108 -20.66 -10.74 -12.83
C LEU A 108 -20.32 -9.54 -11.91
N VAL A 109 -21.28 -8.66 -11.61
CA VAL A 109 -21.13 -7.69 -10.53
C VAL A 109 -22.04 -8.09 -9.38
N MET A 110 -21.57 -9.00 -8.52
CA MET A 110 -22.11 -9.13 -7.16
C MET A 110 -21.75 -7.87 -6.36
N PRO A 111 -22.71 -7.14 -5.77
CA PRO A 111 -22.42 -6.22 -4.70
C PRO A 111 -21.99 -7.04 -3.48
N ARG A 112 -20.68 -7.23 -3.28
CA ARG A 112 -20.17 -7.59 -1.96
C ARG A 112 -20.54 -6.46 -1.00
N VAL A 113 -20.90 -6.81 0.24
CA VAL A 113 -21.10 -5.81 1.31
C VAL A 113 -19.92 -4.86 1.32
N CYS A 114 -20.18 -3.57 1.25
CA CYS A 114 -19.12 -2.58 1.17
C CYS A 114 -18.23 -2.62 2.41
N GLN A 115 -16.93 -2.78 2.18
CA GLN A 115 -15.94 -2.81 3.26
C GLN A 115 -15.66 -1.38 3.75
N CYS A 116 -16.45 -0.89 4.70
CA CYS A 116 -16.30 0.45 5.27
C CYS A 116 -15.68 0.48 6.67
N ASN A 117 -15.04 -0.62 7.11
CA ASN A 117 -14.45 -0.77 8.46
C ASN A 117 -15.41 -0.43 9.61
N GLY A 118 -16.72 -0.62 9.43
CA GLY A 118 -17.71 -0.23 10.44
C GLY A 118 -17.83 1.28 10.68
N HIS A 119 -17.39 2.11 9.73
CA HIS A 119 -17.39 3.57 9.82
C HIS A 119 -18.37 4.24 8.86
N ALA A 120 -18.98 3.49 7.95
CA ALA A 120 -20.10 3.97 7.14
C ALA A 120 -21.17 2.89 7.04
N ARG A 121 -22.44 3.32 6.96
CA ARG A 121 -23.60 2.45 6.75
C ARG A 121 -24.11 2.46 5.30
N ARG A 122 -23.59 3.38 4.47
CA ARG A 122 -23.99 3.57 3.09
C ARG A 122 -22.77 3.58 2.18
N CYS A 123 -22.92 3.07 0.97
CA CYS A 123 -21.90 3.09 -0.06
C CYS A 123 -22.53 3.17 -1.45
N ARG A 124 -21.73 3.52 -2.45
CA ARG A 124 -22.11 3.53 -3.87
C ARG A 124 -21.14 2.66 -4.66
N PHE A 125 -21.64 2.06 -5.73
CA PHE A 125 -20.79 1.39 -6.70
C PHE A 125 -20.14 2.39 -7.67
N ASN A 126 -18.88 2.13 -8.04
CA ASN A 126 -18.15 2.86 -9.07
C ASN A 126 -17.54 1.86 -10.05
N LEU A 127 -18.01 1.90 -11.30
CA LEU A 127 -17.62 0.99 -12.37
C LEU A 127 -16.14 1.11 -12.77
N GLU A 128 -15.60 2.34 -12.76
CA GLU A 128 -14.21 2.59 -13.14
C GLU A 128 -13.24 1.98 -12.13
N LEU A 129 -13.53 2.18 -10.84
CA LEU A 129 -12.76 1.57 -9.76
C LEU A 129 -12.85 0.03 -9.77
N TYR A 130 -14.00 -0.52 -10.17
CA TYR A 130 -14.15 -1.96 -10.34
C TYR A 130 -13.25 -2.50 -11.44
N LYS A 131 -13.24 -1.86 -12.63
CA LYS A 131 -12.35 -2.24 -13.74
C LYS A 131 -10.88 -2.17 -13.32
N LEU A 132 -10.46 -1.06 -12.70
CA LEU A 132 -9.09 -0.86 -12.22
C LEU A 132 -8.67 -1.86 -11.14
N SER A 133 -9.61 -2.34 -10.32
CA SER A 133 -9.34 -3.36 -9.31
C SER A 133 -9.17 -4.78 -9.87
N GLY A 134 -9.16 -4.96 -11.20
CA GLY A 134 -9.16 -6.28 -11.82
C GLY A 134 -10.51 -6.99 -11.68
N ARG A 135 -11.61 -6.23 -11.68
CA ARG A 135 -12.98 -6.73 -11.48
C ARG A 135 -13.21 -7.36 -10.10
N VAL A 136 -12.55 -6.83 -9.07
CA VAL A 136 -12.63 -7.34 -7.69
C VAL A 136 -13.58 -6.50 -6.82
N SER A 137 -13.47 -5.17 -6.84
CA SER A 137 -14.28 -4.28 -5.98
C SER A 137 -14.46 -2.89 -6.58
N GLY A 138 -15.72 -2.44 -6.66
CA GLY A 138 -16.12 -1.09 -7.10
C GLY A 138 -16.73 -0.21 -5.99
N GLY A 139 -16.88 -0.74 -4.76
CA GLY A 139 -17.60 -0.03 -3.69
C GLY A 139 -16.83 1.17 -3.15
N VAL A 140 -17.54 2.27 -2.88
CA VAL A 140 -17.03 3.50 -2.25
C VAL A 140 -17.96 3.90 -1.11
N CYS A 141 -17.43 4.01 0.10
CA CYS A 141 -18.19 4.37 1.30
C CYS A 141 -18.58 5.86 1.30
N TYR A 142 -19.77 6.16 1.81
CA TYR A 142 -20.29 7.53 1.95
C TYR A 142 -20.41 7.92 3.43
N ASN A 143 -20.15 9.19 3.73
CA ASN A 143 -20.25 9.77 5.07
C ASN A 143 -19.51 8.95 6.13
N CYS A 144 -18.20 8.74 5.92
CA CYS A 144 -17.34 8.10 6.89
C CYS A 144 -17.42 8.82 8.26
N GLN A 145 -17.79 8.07 9.29
CA GLN A 145 -17.90 8.52 10.68
C GLN A 145 -16.57 8.29 11.42
N HIS A 146 -16.53 8.65 12.70
CA HIS A 146 -15.37 8.41 13.57
C HIS A 146 -14.07 9.08 13.09
N ASP A 147 -14.19 10.24 12.43
CA ASP A 147 -13.09 11.02 11.86
C ASP A 147 -12.23 10.24 10.85
N THR A 148 -12.80 9.19 10.27
CA THR A 148 -12.20 8.42 9.18
C THR A 148 -12.57 8.99 7.82
N THR A 149 -11.79 8.68 6.80
CA THR A 149 -12.04 9.08 5.43
C THR A 149 -11.41 8.10 4.43
N GLY A 150 -11.60 8.38 3.14
CA GLY A 150 -11.19 7.54 2.03
C GLY A 150 -12.23 6.50 1.63
N ARG A 151 -11.93 5.80 0.52
CA ARG A 151 -12.84 4.85 -0.14
C ARG A 151 -13.48 3.81 0.78
N TYR A 152 -12.70 3.31 1.73
CA TYR A 152 -13.08 2.28 2.69
C TYR A 152 -13.17 2.81 4.13
N CYS A 153 -13.16 4.14 4.33
CA CYS A 153 -13.04 4.75 5.65
C CYS A 153 -11.84 4.20 6.44
N HIS A 154 -10.68 4.06 5.79
CA HIS A 154 -9.54 3.25 6.28
C HIS A 154 -8.38 4.09 6.82
N TYR A 155 -8.43 5.41 6.66
CA TYR A 155 -7.46 6.33 7.25
C TYR A 155 -8.16 7.53 7.87
N CYS A 156 -7.44 8.29 8.69
CA CYS A 156 -8.00 9.43 9.41
C CYS A 156 -8.04 10.68 8.53
N ARG A 157 -9.08 11.49 8.73
CA ARG A 157 -9.19 12.80 8.08
C ARG A 157 -8.10 13.75 8.54
N GLU A 158 -7.88 14.81 7.78
CA GLU A 158 -6.90 15.85 8.12
C GLU A 158 -7.18 16.46 9.51
N GLY A 159 -6.11 16.66 10.28
CA GLY A 159 -6.20 17.07 11.69
C GLY A 159 -6.41 15.90 12.68
N TYR A 160 -6.43 14.66 12.19
CA TYR A 160 -6.47 13.44 13.00
C TYR A 160 -5.37 12.46 12.55
N TYR A 161 -4.98 11.57 13.44
CA TYR A 161 -4.00 10.52 13.19
C TYR A 161 -4.46 9.17 13.74
N ARG A 162 -3.88 8.09 13.19
CA ARG A 162 -4.22 6.70 13.52
C ARG A 162 -3.69 6.31 14.90
N ASP A 163 -4.58 5.87 15.79
CA ASP A 163 -4.23 5.33 17.12
C ASP A 163 -3.92 3.82 17.03
N ALA A 164 -2.65 3.47 16.81
CA ALA A 164 -2.21 2.09 16.57
C ALA A 164 -2.64 1.07 17.65
N THR A 165 -2.98 1.52 18.86
CA THR A 165 -3.46 0.64 19.95
C THR A 165 -4.85 0.05 19.70
N LYS A 166 -5.61 0.61 18.75
CA LYS A 166 -7.00 0.22 18.47
C LYS A 166 -7.12 -0.45 17.12
N PRO A 167 -8.05 -1.41 16.95
CA PRO A 167 -8.27 -2.04 15.67
C PRO A 167 -8.87 -1.06 14.65
N PRO A 168 -8.71 -1.30 13.34
CA PRO A 168 -9.18 -0.40 12.28
C PRO A 168 -10.67 -0.10 12.28
N ASN A 169 -11.51 -0.93 12.91
CA ASN A 169 -12.96 -0.77 12.98
C ASN A 169 -13.45 -0.02 14.24
N HIS A 170 -12.53 0.41 15.12
CA HIS A 170 -12.89 1.02 16.39
C HIS A 170 -13.42 2.46 16.23
N ARG A 171 -14.45 2.85 16.97
CA ARG A 171 -15.05 4.22 16.89
C ARG A 171 -14.11 5.39 17.23
N LYS A 172 -13.00 5.09 17.90
CA LYS A 172 -11.97 6.05 18.33
C LYS A 172 -10.60 5.72 17.72
N VAL A 173 -10.62 5.10 16.54
CA VAL A 173 -9.42 4.72 15.78
C VAL A 173 -8.60 5.93 15.33
N CYS A 174 -9.27 7.07 15.17
CA CYS A 174 -8.68 8.36 14.84
C CYS A 174 -8.62 9.26 16.08
N LYS A 175 -7.42 9.76 16.39
CA LYS A 175 -7.16 10.68 17.49
C LYS A 175 -6.81 12.05 16.93
N ARG A 176 -7.33 13.10 17.55
CA ARG A 176 -7.11 14.48 17.10
C ARG A 176 -5.63 14.87 17.26
N CYS A 177 -5.10 15.59 16.28
CA CYS A 177 -3.79 16.21 16.37
C CYS A 177 -3.83 17.32 17.42
N ASP A 178 -2.88 17.32 18.34
CA ASP A 178 -2.73 18.33 19.40
C ASP A 178 -1.43 19.10 19.22
N CYS A 179 -1.26 19.73 18.06
CA CYS A 179 -0.02 20.44 17.73
C CYS A 179 0.08 21.75 18.51
N HIS A 180 1.23 21.96 19.16
CA HIS A 180 1.48 23.15 19.97
C HIS A 180 1.48 24.41 19.10
N PRO A 181 0.65 25.44 19.41
CA PRO A 181 0.38 26.56 18.52
C PRO A 181 1.62 27.41 18.20
N VAL A 182 2.56 27.49 19.15
CA VAL A 182 3.82 28.23 18.98
C VAL A 182 4.94 27.35 18.42
N GLY A 183 4.95 26.08 18.78
CA GLY A 183 6.07 25.17 18.53
C GLY A 183 5.98 24.41 17.21
N SER A 184 4.78 24.29 16.64
CA SER A 184 4.57 23.73 15.31
C SER A 184 4.42 24.83 14.26
N THR A 185 4.60 24.46 13.00
CA THR A 185 4.31 25.30 11.82
C THR A 185 2.86 25.15 11.35
N GLY A 186 2.11 24.17 11.88
CA GLY A 186 0.73 23.89 11.46
C GLY A 186 -0.04 23.00 12.45
N LYS A 187 -1.37 23.03 12.34
CA LYS A 187 -2.29 22.25 13.20
C LYS A 187 -2.48 20.80 12.74
N THR A 188 -2.04 20.49 11.52
CA THR A 188 -2.18 19.16 10.91
C THR A 188 -0.93 18.34 11.19
N CYS A 189 -1.14 17.15 11.73
CA CYS A 189 -0.07 16.21 12.04
C CYS A 189 -0.02 15.08 11.00
N ASN A 190 1.06 14.30 11.01
CA ASN A 190 1.17 13.12 10.17
C ASN A 190 0.06 12.10 10.52
N HIS A 191 -0.75 11.71 9.54
CA HIS A 191 -1.92 10.84 9.73
C HIS A 191 -1.59 9.42 10.26
N LEU A 192 -0.34 8.96 10.12
CA LEU A 192 0.12 7.66 10.63
C LEU A 192 0.82 7.79 11.98
N SER A 193 1.77 8.73 12.11
CA SER A 193 2.60 8.83 13.33
C SER A 193 2.05 9.79 14.38
N GLY A 194 1.14 10.70 14.02
CA GLY A 194 0.70 11.79 14.89
C GLY A 194 1.73 12.91 15.07
N GLN A 195 2.89 12.83 14.39
CA GLN A 195 3.95 13.83 14.51
C GLN A 195 3.52 15.17 13.88
N CYS A 196 3.52 16.21 14.69
CA CYS A 196 3.30 17.59 14.24
C CYS A 196 4.54 18.14 13.53
N PRO A 197 4.37 19.06 12.56
CA PRO A 197 5.49 19.69 11.88
C PRO A 197 6.13 20.74 12.81
N CYS A 198 7.26 20.40 13.43
CA CYS A 198 7.90 21.27 14.42
C CYS A 198 8.76 22.36 13.77
N LYS A 199 8.82 23.53 14.43
CA LYS A 199 9.77 24.60 14.09
C LYS A 199 11.21 24.20 14.42
N GLU A 200 12.16 24.95 13.89
CA GLU A 200 13.59 24.71 14.13
C GLU A 200 13.91 24.71 15.64
N GLY A 201 14.70 23.74 16.08
CA GLY A 201 15.05 23.58 17.49
C GLY A 201 13.91 23.07 18.38
N VAL A 202 12.70 22.84 17.87
CA VAL A 202 11.55 22.29 18.61
C VAL A 202 11.42 20.78 18.34
N THR A 203 11.02 20.01 19.36
CA THR A 203 10.84 18.55 19.27
C THR A 203 9.65 18.07 20.11
N GLY A 204 9.39 16.76 20.09
CA GLY A 204 8.23 16.10 20.69
C GLY A 204 7.11 15.85 19.68
N LEU A 205 6.22 14.89 19.98
CA LEU A 205 5.11 14.50 19.11
C LEU A 205 4.22 15.70 18.74
N THR A 206 3.97 16.56 19.72
CA THR A 206 3.14 17.77 19.62
C THR A 206 3.95 19.06 19.47
N CYS A 207 5.28 18.98 19.31
CA CYS A 207 6.18 20.15 19.24
C CYS A 207 6.14 21.06 20.48
N ASN A 208 6.10 20.45 21.67
CA ASN A 208 5.90 21.15 22.94
C ASN A 208 7.19 21.45 23.73
N ARG A 209 8.39 21.10 23.22
CA ARG A 209 9.66 21.32 23.93
C ARG A 209 10.82 21.61 22.99
N CYS A 210 11.88 22.24 23.49
CA CYS A 210 13.11 22.41 22.71
C CYS A 210 13.92 21.11 22.63
N ALA A 211 14.64 20.93 21.52
CA ALA A 211 15.61 19.88 21.32
C ALA A 211 16.83 20.08 22.23
N ARG A 212 17.62 19.03 22.45
CA ARG A 212 18.86 19.12 23.23
C ARG A 212 19.83 20.12 22.55
N GLY A 213 20.46 20.97 23.36
CA GLY A 213 21.32 22.06 22.87
C GLY A 213 20.57 23.29 22.39
N TYR A 214 19.24 23.37 22.59
CA TYR A 214 18.43 24.55 22.34
C TYR A 214 17.77 25.04 23.63
N GLN A 215 17.57 26.35 23.75
CA GLN A 215 16.90 27.01 24.86
C GLN A 215 15.63 27.71 24.39
N GLN A 216 14.59 27.74 25.25
CA GLN A 216 13.35 28.45 24.96
C GLN A 216 13.56 29.96 24.96
N THR A 217 12.88 30.65 24.05
CA THR A 217 12.86 32.11 23.98
C THR A 217 11.44 32.63 24.15
N ARG A 218 11.30 33.95 24.26
CA ARG A 218 9.99 34.63 24.28
C ARG A 218 9.41 34.86 22.87
N SER A 219 10.13 34.48 21.81
CA SER A 219 9.68 34.68 20.43
C SER A 219 8.70 33.59 20.00
N HIS A 220 7.55 34.00 19.47
CA HIS A 220 6.58 33.09 18.87
C HIS A 220 7.02 32.59 17.48
N VAL A 221 7.92 33.33 16.81
CA VAL A 221 8.46 32.96 15.49
C VAL A 221 9.59 31.93 15.65
N ALA A 222 10.52 32.17 16.58
CA ALA A 222 11.67 31.32 16.86
C ALA A 222 11.70 30.91 18.36
N PRO A 223 10.82 29.99 18.78
CA PRO A 223 10.64 29.65 20.20
C PRO A 223 11.83 28.91 20.81
N CYS A 224 12.73 28.33 19.99
CA CYS A 224 13.92 27.64 20.46
C CYS A 224 15.15 28.11 19.67
N ILE A 225 16.22 28.49 20.37
CA ILE A 225 17.51 28.90 19.75
C ILE A 225 18.66 28.03 20.25
N LYS A 226 19.65 27.79 19.41
CA LYS A 226 20.81 26.96 19.74
C LYS A 226 21.69 27.64 20.78
N VAL A 227 22.10 26.90 21.80
CA VAL A 227 23.06 27.38 22.80
C VAL A 227 24.46 27.33 22.18
N PRO A 228 25.23 28.44 22.16
CA PRO A 228 26.60 28.43 21.68
C PRO A 228 27.48 27.60 22.63
N THR A 229 28.20 26.62 22.08
CA THR A 229 29.23 25.88 22.81
C THR A 229 30.55 26.61 22.62
N ASN A 230 31.07 27.25 23.67
CA ASN A 230 32.37 27.92 23.63
C ASN A 230 33.49 26.87 23.47
N ALA A 231 33.92 26.63 22.23
CA ALA A 231 35.24 26.09 21.93
C ALA A 231 36.09 27.26 21.41
N ASN A 232 37.16 27.58 22.14
CA ASN A 232 38.15 28.64 21.93
C ASN A 232 37.86 30.00 22.59
N MET A 233 38.34 30.15 23.83
CA MET A 233 38.90 31.39 24.35
C MET A 233 40.34 31.07 24.76
N ILE A 234 41.31 31.49 23.94
CA ILE A 234 42.71 31.64 24.35
C ILE A 234 42.83 33.05 24.91
N GLN A 235 43.25 33.18 26.17
CA GLN A 235 44.06 34.31 26.61
C GLN A 235 44.96 33.88 27.76
N ALA A 236 46.22 34.28 27.63
CA ALA A 236 47.33 33.94 28.48
C ALA A 236 47.46 34.92 29.67
N GLU A 237 48.11 34.39 30.71
CA GLU A 237 48.93 35.04 31.73
C GLU A 237 48.29 35.93 32.83
N SER A 238 48.35 35.41 34.06
CA SER A 238 49.10 36.07 35.14
C SER A 238 49.55 35.04 36.18
N ALA A 239 50.82 35.14 36.55
CA ALA A 239 51.57 34.25 37.43
C ALA A 239 51.20 34.39 38.92
N GLY A 240 51.42 33.33 39.70
CA GLY A 240 51.44 33.43 41.15
C GLY A 240 51.42 32.10 41.92
N GLY A 241 52.58 31.46 42.06
CA GLY A 241 53.03 30.84 43.33
C GLY A 241 52.54 29.43 43.72
N GLY A 242 53.48 28.47 43.74
CA GLY A 242 53.81 27.73 44.97
C GLY A 242 53.16 26.36 45.23
N GLY A 243 53.85 25.29 44.80
CA GLY A 243 54.40 24.25 45.71
C GLY A 243 53.49 23.21 46.37
N GLY A 244 53.83 21.93 46.13
CA GLY A 244 53.79 20.87 47.15
C GLY A 244 52.54 19.99 47.19
N GLY A 245 52.66 18.77 46.69
CA GLY A 245 51.58 17.78 46.71
C GLY A 245 51.27 17.19 48.09
N ALA A 246 50.03 16.78 48.26
CA ALA A 246 49.63 15.61 49.04
C ALA A 246 48.35 15.02 48.42
N THR A 247 48.46 13.74 48.12
CA THR A 247 47.50 12.77 47.59
C THR A 247 46.05 12.88 48.06
N GLY A 248 45.11 12.79 47.11
CA GLY A 248 43.69 12.51 47.35
C GLY A 248 43.03 12.00 46.08
N ASP A 249 42.92 10.67 45.97
CA ASP A 249 42.27 9.90 44.91
C ASP A 249 40.87 10.42 44.52
N TYR A 250 40.70 10.87 43.27
CA TYR A 250 39.46 10.72 42.51
C TYR A 250 39.81 10.57 41.03
N LYS A 251 39.83 9.31 40.55
CA LYS A 251 40.12 8.95 39.16
C LYS A 251 39.09 9.54 38.20
N GLU A 252 39.59 10.37 37.30
CA GLU A 252 38.95 10.80 36.07
C GLU A 252 39.01 9.64 35.05
N GLY A 253 37.84 9.12 34.66
CA GLY A 253 37.73 8.03 33.68
C GLY A 253 36.61 8.34 32.69
N GLY A 254 36.97 8.83 31.49
CA GLY A 254 35.98 9.20 30.47
C GLY A 254 36.53 9.38 29.07
N GLY A 255 37.63 8.70 28.72
CA GLY A 255 38.32 8.82 27.43
C GLY A 255 38.07 7.68 26.43
N SER A 256 36.95 6.95 26.48
CA SER A 256 36.76 5.75 25.61
C SER A 256 35.70 5.86 24.51
N GLN A 257 34.58 6.57 24.71
CA GLN A 257 33.41 6.37 23.83
C GLN A 257 33.51 6.99 22.42
N VAL A 258 34.26 8.08 22.25
CA VAL A 258 34.33 8.78 20.94
C VAL A 258 35.31 8.08 19.98
N GLU A 259 36.41 7.52 20.51
CA GLU A 259 37.37 6.75 19.71
C GLU A 259 36.85 5.34 19.42
N GLU A 260 36.15 4.72 20.37
CA GLU A 260 35.56 3.39 20.19
C GLU A 260 34.49 3.39 19.09
N MET A 261 33.68 4.44 18.97
CA MET A 261 32.66 4.57 17.92
C MET A 261 33.25 4.83 16.52
N LYS A 262 34.40 5.53 16.43
CA LYS A 262 35.17 5.69 15.17
C LYS A 262 35.91 4.41 14.76
N LYS A 263 36.33 3.59 15.74
CA LYS A 263 36.90 2.25 15.51
C LYS A 263 35.83 1.24 15.07
N TYR A 264 34.59 1.40 15.56
CA TYR A 264 33.45 0.53 15.27
C TYR A 264 32.82 0.77 13.88
N CYS A 265 32.55 2.03 13.53
CA CYS A 265 32.07 2.39 12.20
C CYS A 265 33.27 2.58 11.25
N GLY A 266 33.79 1.48 10.69
CA GLY A 266 34.80 1.53 9.63
C GLY A 266 34.34 2.31 8.37
N LYS A 267 35.19 2.41 7.35
CA LYS A 267 34.80 3.05 6.06
C LYS A 267 33.59 2.32 5.45
N CYS A 268 32.47 3.03 5.31
CA CYS A 268 31.22 2.50 4.75
C CYS A 268 31.42 1.97 3.33
N LYS A 269 31.36 0.64 3.16
CA LYS A 269 31.51 -0.04 1.86
C LYS A 269 30.21 -0.08 1.06
N ALA A 270 29.06 0.07 1.74
CA ALA A 270 27.72 0.08 1.13
C ALA A 270 27.41 1.33 0.29
N SER A 271 28.16 2.42 0.49
CA SER A 271 28.02 3.68 -0.26
C SER A 271 29.33 4.03 -1.00
N PRO A 272 29.71 3.29 -2.06
CA PRO A 272 30.87 3.66 -2.84
C PRO A 272 30.62 5.00 -3.52
N LYS A 273 31.62 5.89 -3.58
CA LYS A 273 31.48 7.19 -4.26
C LYS A 273 31.26 7.07 -5.78
N LYS A 274 31.60 5.92 -6.39
CA LYS A 274 31.49 5.66 -7.83
C LYS A 274 31.24 4.17 -8.12
N LEU A 275 30.33 3.85 -9.05
CA LEU A 275 30.07 2.50 -9.55
C LEU A 275 30.79 2.25 -10.89
N ASN A 276 31.64 1.22 -10.98
CA ASN A 276 32.32 0.82 -12.21
C ASN A 276 31.78 -0.53 -12.74
N LEU A 277 32.22 -0.93 -13.95
CA LEU A 277 31.76 -2.17 -14.59
C LEU A 277 32.15 -3.41 -13.80
N ASN A 278 33.39 -3.49 -13.31
CA ASN A 278 33.85 -4.66 -12.53
C ASN A 278 33.02 -4.85 -11.26
N LYS A 279 32.67 -3.76 -10.57
CA LYS A 279 31.78 -3.82 -9.42
C LYS A 279 30.38 -4.29 -9.82
N PHE A 280 29.84 -3.83 -10.94
CA PHE A 280 28.58 -4.34 -11.49
C PHE A 280 28.65 -5.84 -11.88
N CYS A 281 29.81 -6.32 -12.34
CA CYS A 281 30.03 -7.73 -12.67
C CYS A 281 30.04 -8.65 -11.44
N MET A 282 30.59 -8.17 -10.32
CA MET A 282 30.75 -8.98 -9.09
C MET A 282 29.48 -9.18 -8.27
N GLU A 283 28.45 -8.36 -8.48
CA GLU A 283 27.19 -8.44 -7.72
C GLU A 283 26.17 -9.35 -8.42
N ASP A 284 25.38 -10.12 -7.68
CA ASP A 284 24.43 -11.08 -8.25
C ASP A 284 23.24 -10.38 -8.90
N TYR A 285 22.82 -9.25 -8.32
CA TYR A 285 21.71 -8.45 -8.81
C TYR A 285 22.01 -6.96 -8.81
N ALA A 286 21.26 -6.24 -9.64
CA ALA A 286 21.29 -4.79 -9.73
C ALA A 286 19.90 -4.28 -10.06
N ILE A 287 19.33 -3.41 -9.23
CA ILE A 287 17.95 -2.93 -9.35
C ILE A 287 17.87 -1.42 -9.15
N LEU A 288 16.90 -0.79 -9.82
CA LEU A 288 16.39 0.52 -9.46
C LEU A 288 15.13 0.31 -8.64
N ALA A 289 15.14 0.75 -7.38
CA ALA A 289 14.00 0.63 -6.50
C ALA A 289 13.71 1.93 -5.76
N LYS A 290 12.42 2.26 -5.61
CA LYS A 290 11.96 3.38 -4.80
C LYS A 290 11.65 2.90 -3.40
N VAL A 291 12.20 3.57 -2.39
CA VAL A 291 11.92 3.23 -1.00
C VAL A 291 10.56 3.80 -0.63
N ILE A 292 9.61 2.93 -0.35
CA ILE A 292 8.22 3.29 -0.05
C ILE A 292 8.05 3.51 1.46
N GLY A 293 8.61 2.59 2.25
CA GLY A 293 8.40 2.53 3.69
C GLY A 293 9.49 1.75 4.41
N HIS A 294 9.35 1.63 5.72
CA HIS A 294 10.12 0.70 6.55
C HIS A 294 9.19 0.10 7.60
N ASP A 295 9.46 -1.14 7.96
CA ASP A 295 8.74 -1.85 8.99
C ASP A 295 9.13 -1.28 10.37
N ARG A 296 8.12 -0.93 11.18
CA ARG A 296 8.30 -0.45 12.56
C ARG A 296 8.07 -1.58 13.58
N ALA A 297 7.74 -2.78 13.14
CA ALA A 297 7.29 -3.89 13.98
C ALA A 297 8.42 -4.76 14.60
N SER A 298 9.64 -4.25 14.78
CA SER A 298 10.74 -4.97 15.43
C SER A 298 11.09 -4.44 16.83
N GLN A 299 10.08 -4.05 17.61
CA GLN A 299 10.23 -3.85 19.06
C GLN A 299 9.37 -4.77 19.94
N ASP A 300 8.48 -5.60 19.37
CA ASP A 300 7.67 -6.54 20.16
C ASP A 300 7.75 -7.97 19.58
N ILE A 301 8.83 -8.70 19.89
CA ILE A 301 8.82 -10.17 19.90
C ILE A 301 9.51 -10.60 21.21
N SER A 302 8.70 -10.99 22.18
CA SER A 302 9.12 -11.79 23.32
C SER A 302 9.51 -13.18 22.83
N THR A 303 10.78 -13.52 23.05
CA THR A 303 11.30 -14.83 23.46
C THR A 303 10.45 -16.05 23.10
N GLU A 304 10.88 -16.82 22.10
CA GLU A 304 11.20 -18.26 22.27
C GLU A 304 11.71 -18.89 20.96
N LYS A 305 13.04 -18.96 20.82
CA LYS A 305 13.82 -20.20 20.60
C LYS A 305 15.30 -19.87 20.34
N PHE A 306 16.02 -19.89 21.45
CA PHE A 306 17.35 -20.45 21.67
C PHE A 306 18.43 -20.38 20.57
N SER A 307 19.52 -19.72 20.97
CA SER A 307 20.94 -19.98 20.70
C SER A 307 21.53 -19.62 19.32
N ILE A 308 22.49 -18.70 19.38
CA ILE A 308 23.54 -18.36 18.40
C ILE A 308 23.11 -17.33 17.32
N GLU A 309 23.02 -16.05 17.71
CA GLU A 309 23.88 -14.96 17.20
C GLU A 309 23.34 -13.61 17.67
N ARG A 310 23.99 -13.05 18.69
CA ARG A 310 23.67 -11.77 19.30
C ARG A 310 24.20 -10.57 18.48
N GLN A 311 24.15 -10.61 17.13
CA GLN A 311 24.72 -9.56 16.29
C GLN A 311 24.01 -9.33 14.93
N ASN A 312 22.82 -8.74 14.96
CA ASN A 312 22.35 -7.70 14.01
C ASN A 312 20.83 -7.64 14.11
N GLU A 313 20.30 -6.70 14.87
CA GLU A 313 18.92 -6.29 14.64
C GLU A 313 18.79 -5.85 13.18
N ILE A 314 17.83 -6.38 12.43
CA ILE A 314 17.63 -6.10 11.01
C ILE A 314 16.48 -5.10 10.88
N TYR A 315 16.72 -3.98 10.19
CA TYR A 315 15.68 -3.08 9.74
C TYR A 315 15.17 -3.51 8.37
N LYS A 316 13.85 -3.51 8.19
CA LYS A 316 13.22 -3.90 6.93
C LYS A 316 12.67 -2.66 6.23
N TYR A 317 13.13 -2.39 5.01
CA TYR A 317 12.57 -1.36 4.14
C TYR A 317 11.63 -2.00 3.12
N GLU A 318 10.45 -1.42 2.92
CA GLU A 318 9.60 -1.77 1.80
C GLU A 318 10.04 -0.94 0.58
N ILE A 319 10.44 -1.63 -0.48
CA ILE A 319 10.92 -1.03 -1.71
C ILE A 319 10.02 -1.45 -2.88
N ASN A 320 9.76 -0.52 -3.81
CA ASN A 320 9.12 -0.79 -5.09
C ASN A 320 10.20 -0.92 -6.17
N ILE A 321 10.40 -2.11 -6.70
CA ILE A 321 11.34 -2.37 -7.78
C ILE A 321 10.76 -1.84 -9.10
N GLN A 322 11.40 -0.82 -9.65
CA GLN A 322 11.00 -0.15 -10.89
C GLN A 322 11.68 -0.81 -12.11
N THR A 323 12.99 -1.03 -12.03
CA THR A 323 13.78 -1.63 -13.11
C THR A 323 14.77 -2.64 -12.56
N ILE A 324 14.94 -3.76 -13.26
CA ILE A 324 15.94 -4.77 -12.91
C ILE A 324 17.01 -4.75 -14.00
N PHE A 325 18.25 -4.45 -13.60
CA PHE A 325 19.38 -4.35 -14.51
C PHE A 325 20.18 -5.65 -14.61
N LYS A 326 20.24 -6.45 -13.53
CA LYS A 326 20.95 -7.73 -13.46
C LYS A 326 20.20 -8.70 -12.55
N ARG A 327 20.24 -9.99 -12.88
CA ARG A 327 19.74 -11.12 -12.09
C ARG A 327 20.75 -12.25 -12.13
N ASN A 328 20.80 -13.08 -11.10
CA ASN A 328 21.51 -14.34 -11.13
C ASN A 328 20.67 -15.38 -11.88
N PRO A 329 21.21 -16.07 -12.90
CA PRO A 329 20.49 -17.11 -13.61
C PRO A 329 20.37 -18.43 -12.82
N MET A 330 21.05 -18.58 -11.69
CA MET A 330 21.01 -19.81 -10.89
C MET A 330 19.66 -19.97 -10.18
N SER A 331 18.95 -21.05 -10.52
CA SER A 331 17.65 -21.41 -9.95
C SER A 331 17.74 -21.59 -8.42
N GLY A 332 16.75 -21.09 -7.69
CA GLY A 332 16.68 -21.16 -6.23
C GLY A 332 17.25 -19.94 -5.48
N THR A 333 17.76 -18.94 -6.20
CA THR A 333 18.23 -17.67 -5.60
C THR A 333 17.13 -16.60 -5.60
N THR A 334 17.11 -15.69 -4.62
CA THR A 334 16.12 -14.60 -4.57
C THR A 334 16.19 -13.73 -5.83
N SER A 335 17.40 -13.45 -6.34
CA SER A 335 17.54 -12.61 -7.52
C SER A 335 17.00 -13.20 -8.81
N SER A 336 16.96 -14.54 -8.92
CA SER A 336 16.39 -15.24 -10.09
C SER A 336 14.88 -15.00 -10.22
N LEU A 337 14.19 -14.83 -9.09
CA LEU A 337 12.75 -14.62 -8.98
C LEU A 337 12.33 -13.13 -8.96
N LEU A 338 13.28 -12.20 -9.11
CA LEU A 338 12.98 -10.76 -9.03
C LEU A 338 11.97 -10.32 -10.09
N GLY A 339 10.83 -9.83 -9.62
CA GLY A 339 9.80 -9.15 -10.41
C GLY A 339 9.79 -7.64 -10.18
N ARG A 340 9.10 -6.90 -11.06
CA ARG A 340 8.71 -5.51 -10.72
C ARG A 340 7.60 -5.57 -9.66
N GLY A 341 7.61 -4.62 -8.73
CA GLY A 341 6.63 -4.60 -7.64
C GLY A 341 7.27 -4.40 -6.28
N ASN A 342 6.50 -4.62 -5.21
CA ASN A 342 6.95 -4.39 -3.85
C ASN A 342 7.73 -5.59 -3.31
N MET A 343 8.76 -5.30 -2.53
CA MET A 343 9.61 -6.31 -1.91
C MET A 343 10.28 -5.73 -0.66
N MET A 344 10.71 -6.60 0.24
CA MET A 344 11.42 -6.23 1.46
C MET A 344 12.93 -6.23 1.28
N LEU A 345 13.57 -5.14 1.71
CA LEU A 345 15.01 -4.95 1.76
C LEU A 345 15.49 -4.91 3.22
N LEU A 346 16.35 -5.84 3.58
CA LEU A 346 16.92 -6.01 4.92
C LEU A 346 18.18 -5.16 5.05
N VAL A 347 18.30 -4.40 6.13
CA VAL A 347 19.44 -3.53 6.41
C VAL A 347 19.88 -3.74 7.85
N PRO A 348 21.12 -4.15 8.11
CA PRO A 348 21.62 -4.29 9.47
C PRO A 348 21.50 -2.97 10.24
N ARG A 349 21.00 -3.03 11.48
CA ARG A 349 20.82 -1.87 12.36
C ARG A 349 22.12 -1.11 12.61
N LYS A 350 23.22 -1.84 12.79
CA LYS A 350 24.57 -1.25 12.92
C LYS A 350 24.90 -0.33 11.74
N SER A 351 24.49 -0.70 10.53
CA SER A 351 24.71 0.10 9.33
C SER A 351 23.90 1.41 9.38
N ILE A 352 22.67 1.37 9.89
CA ILE A 352 21.83 2.57 10.10
C ILE A 352 22.39 3.48 11.19
N GLU A 353 22.87 2.91 12.30
CA GLU A 353 23.52 3.65 13.40
C GLU A 353 24.78 4.38 12.89
N CYS A 354 25.54 3.77 11.99
CA CYS A 354 26.66 4.39 11.29
C CYS A 354 26.24 5.35 10.14
N GLN A 355 24.94 5.63 9.94
CA GLN A 355 24.38 6.38 8.81
C GLN A 355 24.82 5.88 7.41
N CYS A 356 24.88 4.57 7.25
CA CYS A 356 25.45 3.86 6.11
C CYS A 356 24.52 2.73 5.65
N PRO A 357 23.83 2.81 4.49
CA PRO A 357 23.66 3.96 3.61
C PRO A 357 22.56 4.91 4.11
N LYS A 358 22.64 6.19 3.71
CA LYS A 358 21.61 7.21 4.01
C LYS A 358 20.38 7.01 3.14
N ILE A 359 19.60 5.98 3.46
CA ILE A 359 18.35 5.67 2.79
C ILE A 359 17.27 6.64 3.27
N LYS A 360 16.59 7.29 2.33
CA LYS A 360 15.48 8.20 2.57
C LYS A 360 14.22 7.61 1.95
N LEU A 361 13.10 7.80 2.63
CA LEU A 361 11.79 7.46 2.08
C LEU A 361 11.50 8.28 0.82
N ASN A 362 10.70 7.71 -0.09
CA ASN A 362 10.30 8.29 -1.37
C ASN A 362 11.41 8.66 -2.34
N LYS A 363 12.65 8.22 -2.08
CA LYS A 363 13.76 8.35 -3.00
C LYS A 363 14.02 7.02 -3.71
N SER A 364 14.40 7.13 -4.98
CA SER A 364 14.83 5.98 -5.77
C SER A 364 16.32 5.77 -5.60
N TYR A 365 16.73 4.51 -5.49
CA TYR A 365 18.10 4.09 -5.32
C TYR A 365 18.47 3.02 -6.33
N LEU A 366 19.68 3.12 -6.85
CA LEU A 366 20.36 2.01 -7.50
C LEU A 366 20.97 1.14 -6.42
N ILE A 367 20.51 -0.12 -6.35
CA ILE A 367 20.91 -1.10 -5.34
C ILE A 367 21.53 -2.29 -6.06
N LEU A 368 22.76 -2.63 -5.68
CA LEU A 368 23.41 -3.87 -6.10
C LEU A 368 23.77 -4.67 -4.86
N GLY A 369 23.72 -6.00 -4.95
CA GLY A 369 24.09 -6.88 -3.86
C GLY A 369 24.23 -8.32 -4.30
N ARG A 370 24.52 -9.19 -3.32
CA ARG A 370 24.67 -10.63 -3.49
C ARG A 370 23.53 -11.38 -2.82
N ASP A 371 23.10 -12.48 -3.42
CA ASP A 371 22.02 -13.32 -2.88
C ASP A 371 22.44 -13.98 -1.56
N SER A 372 23.74 -14.27 -1.39
CA SER A 372 24.29 -14.86 -0.16
C SER A 372 24.24 -13.93 1.06
N GLU A 373 23.96 -12.64 0.88
CA GLU A 373 23.87 -11.66 1.97
C GLU A 373 22.46 -11.61 2.60
N ALA A 374 21.48 -12.36 2.06
CA ALA A 374 20.10 -12.37 2.51
C ALA A 374 19.51 -13.79 2.62
N ALA A 375 18.55 -13.97 3.52
CA ALA A 375 17.73 -15.18 3.52
C ALA A 375 16.90 -15.29 2.22
N PRO A 376 16.59 -16.50 1.74
CA PRO A 376 15.77 -16.70 0.55
C PRO A 376 14.44 -15.93 0.63
N GLY A 377 14.08 -15.24 -0.46
CA GLY A 377 12.87 -14.42 -0.55
C GLY A 377 13.05 -12.96 -0.11
N TYR A 378 14.22 -12.57 0.40
CA TYR A 378 14.56 -11.20 0.78
C TYR A 378 15.81 -10.69 0.05
N LEU A 379 15.90 -9.37 -0.11
CA LEU A 379 17.17 -8.72 -0.43
C LEU A 379 17.78 -8.13 0.83
N ALA A 380 19.10 -7.98 0.87
CA ALA A 380 19.79 -7.36 1.99
C ALA A 380 20.89 -6.41 1.52
N ILE A 381 21.18 -5.41 2.35
CA ILE A 381 22.38 -4.57 2.22
C ILE A 381 23.46 -5.17 3.10
N GLY A 382 24.36 -5.94 2.49
CA GLY A 382 25.54 -6.45 3.15
C GLY A 382 26.80 -5.60 2.90
N PRO A 383 27.97 -6.08 3.35
CA PRO A 383 29.24 -5.37 3.24
C PRO A 383 29.69 -5.11 1.80
N SER A 384 29.23 -5.91 0.85
CA SER A 384 29.59 -5.76 -0.57
C SER A 384 28.57 -4.98 -1.39
N SER A 385 27.37 -4.81 -0.86
CA SER A 385 26.27 -4.12 -1.53
C SER A 385 26.62 -2.69 -1.91
N VAL A 386 25.93 -2.12 -2.90
CA VAL A 386 26.11 -0.74 -3.36
C VAL A 386 24.77 -0.05 -3.38
N VAL A 387 24.65 1.08 -2.69
CA VAL A 387 23.43 1.89 -2.63
C VAL A 387 23.73 3.34 -3.01
N LEU A 388 23.16 3.76 -4.14
CA LEU A 388 23.34 5.10 -4.69
C LEU A 388 21.98 5.75 -4.91
N GLU A 389 21.78 6.99 -4.45
CA GLU A 389 20.58 7.76 -4.80
C GLU A 389 20.54 7.95 -6.33
N TRP A 390 19.40 7.61 -6.92
CA TRP A 390 19.22 7.62 -8.36
C TRP A 390 19.29 9.04 -8.93
N LYS A 391 19.96 9.17 -10.08
CA LYS A 391 19.98 10.36 -10.93
C LYS A 391 19.74 9.91 -12.36
N ASP A 392 19.03 10.69 -13.16
CA ASP A 392 18.60 10.26 -14.50
C ASP A 392 19.76 9.93 -15.44
N GLU A 393 20.92 10.57 -15.25
CA GLU A 393 22.18 10.27 -15.96
C GLU A 393 22.67 8.82 -15.78
N TRP A 394 22.28 8.15 -14.68
CA TRP A 394 22.63 6.74 -14.44
C TRP A 394 21.93 5.79 -15.41
N SER A 395 20.78 6.17 -16.00
CA SER A 395 20.03 5.32 -16.92
C SER A 395 20.89 4.86 -18.12
N LEU A 396 21.61 5.79 -18.76
CA LEU A 396 22.51 5.51 -19.89
C LEU A 396 23.73 4.70 -19.46
N ARG A 397 24.25 4.97 -18.26
CA ARG A 397 25.39 4.22 -17.70
C ARG A 397 25.02 2.77 -17.39
N MET A 398 23.85 2.53 -16.83
CA MET A 398 23.35 1.19 -16.53
C MET A 398 23.08 0.39 -17.80
N LYS A 399 22.47 0.99 -18.83
CA LYS A 399 22.32 0.35 -20.15
C LYS A 399 23.67 -0.07 -20.74
N ARG A 400 24.72 0.75 -20.61
CA ARG A 400 26.08 0.39 -21.04
C ARG A 400 26.65 -0.78 -20.24
N PHE A 401 26.45 -0.80 -18.93
CA PHE A 401 26.90 -1.90 -18.08
C PHE A 401 26.18 -3.21 -18.42
N GLN A 402 24.86 -3.21 -18.60
CA GLN A 402 24.11 -4.39 -19.03
C GLN A 402 24.61 -4.97 -20.36
N ARG A 403 24.90 -4.12 -21.35
CA ARG A 403 25.45 -4.58 -22.64
C ARG A 403 26.83 -5.21 -22.49
N ARG A 404 27.68 -4.63 -21.65
CA ARG A 404 29.06 -5.09 -21.41
C ARG A 404 29.13 -6.25 -20.40
N ALA A 405 28.05 -6.51 -19.66
CA ALA A 405 28.00 -7.55 -18.64
C ALA A 405 28.18 -8.97 -19.20
N ARG A 406 27.94 -9.17 -20.49
CA ARG A 406 28.25 -10.42 -21.21
C ARG A 406 29.74 -10.78 -21.19
N LYS A 407 30.61 -9.82 -20.88
CA LYS A 407 32.07 -10.00 -20.73
C LYS A 407 32.51 -10.10 -19.25
N CYS A 408 31.57 -10.17 -18.31
CA CYS A 408 31.86 -10.48 -16.92
C CYS A 408 32.09 -12.00 -16.85
N SER A 409 33.27 -12.44 -17.27
CA SER A 409 33.78 -13.80 -17.10
C SER A 409 34.34 -13.99 -15.71
#